data_AF-A0A534TB65-F1
#
_entry.id   AF-A0A534TB65-F1
#
_cell.length_a   1.000
_cell.length_b   1.000
_cell.length_c   1.000
_cell.angle_alpha   90.00
_cell.angle_beta   90.00
_cell.angle_gamma   90.00
#
_symmetry.space_group_name_H-M   'P 1'
#
loop_
_entity.id
_entity.type
_entity.pdbx_description
1 polymer ?
#
loop_
_entity_poly.entity_id
_entity_poly.type
_entity_poly.pdbx_seq_one_letter_code
_entity_poly.pdbx_strand_id
1 'polypeptide(L)'
;MPKANLVSRVFAVIGSIALSATVAHAGGGQGGGGFGLQGFQCYFIDGAHQTRVVNLNDQFGAQQNVQVGDGQLLCTPVTVTVVQGPELNTFLPGDIPDHLKCYSMRPTNPLTPPAIVKAVDQLGVEILTVQIPRFLCTIAVKKHP
;
A
#
# COMPACT_ATOMS: atom_id res chain seq x y z
N MET A 1 -82.35 -22.01 43.26
CA MET A 1 -81.19 -22.58 42.55
C MET A 1 -80.35 -21.44 41.99
N PRO A 2 -79.18 -21.11 42.55
CA PRO A 2 -78.31 -20.09 41.97
C PRO A 2 -77.31 -20.74 40.99
N LYS A 3 -77.18 -20.19 39.79
CA LYS A 3 -76.03 -20.44 38.90
C LYS A 3 -75.46 -19.09 38.49
N ALA A 4 -74.52 -18.60 39.29
CA ALA A 4 -73.65 -17.50 38.92
C ALA A 4 -72.46 -18.09 38.16
N ASN A 5 -72.40 -17.88 36.84
CA ASN A 5 -71.20 -18.18 36.06
C ASN A 5 -70.32 -16.92 36.07
N LEU A 6 -69.25 -17.01 36.85
CA LEU A 6 -68.22 -16.02 37.04
C LEU A 6 -67.16 -16.14 35.92
N VAL A 7 -66.54 -15.00 35.62
CA VAL A 7 -65.23 -14.80 34.98
C VAL A 7 -65.23 -14.60 33.46
N SER A 8 -65.60 -13.37 33.08
CA SER A 8 -64.96 -12.63 31.97
C SER A 8 -63.51 -12.31 32.37
N ARG A 9 -62.54 -12.71 31.54
CA ARG A 9 -61.15 -12.27 31.67
C ARG A 9 -60.51 -11.98 30.31
N VAL A 10 -60.55 -10.69 29.98
CA VAL A 10 -59.48 -9.86 29.42
C VAL A 10 -58.80 -10.37 28.14
N PHE A 11 -59.10 -9.65 27.05
CA PHE A 11 -58.41 -9.67 25.77
C PHE A 11 -56.88 -9.61 25.92
N ALA A 12 -56.20 -10.65 25.44
CA ALA A 12 -54.76 -10.58 25.20
C ALA A 12 -54.50 -9.64 24.02
N VAL A 13 -54.09 -8.41 24.34
CA VAL A 13 -53.53 -7.46 23.38
C VAL A 13 -52.23 -8.06 22.85
N ILE A 14 -52.24 -8.56 21.62
CA ILE A 14 -51.02 -8.89 20.89
C ILE A 14 -50.38 -7.56 20.49
N GLY A 15 -49.56 -7.02 21.40
CA GLY A 15 -48.66 -5.92 21.08
C GLY A 15 -47.62 -6.43 20.09
N SER A 16 -47.76 -6.04 18.83
CA SER A 16 -46.69 -6.13 17.84
C SER A 16 -45.58 -5.18 18.28
N ILE A 17 -44.60 -5.72 19.01
CA ILE A 17 -43.33 -5.05 19.28
C ILE A 17 -42.67 -4.86 17.91
N ALA A 18 -42.73 -3.64 17.38
CA ALA A 18 -41.82 -3.22 16.34
C ALA A 18 -40.41 -3.26 16.96
N LEU A 19 -39.70 -4.36 16.75
CA LEU A 19 -38.26 -4.37 16.99
C LEU A 19 -37.66 -3.40 15.98
N SER A 20 -37.45 -2.16 16.43
CA SER A 20 -36.50 -1.26 15.83
C SER A 20 -35.17 -2.01 15.82
N ALA A 21 -34.84 -2.62 14.68
CA ALA A 21 -33.49 -3.04 14.41
C ALA A 21 -32.66 -1.75 14.38
N THR A 22 -32.12 -1.36 15.53
CA THR A 22 -30.88 -0.60 15.52
C THR A 22 -29.95 -1.42 14.67
N VAL A 23 -29.57 -0.90 13.51
CA VAL A 23 -28.49 -1.48 12.70
C VAL A 23 -27.24 -1.32 13.55
N ALA A 24 -27.05 -2.25 14.49
CA ALA A 24 -25.76 -2.53 15.05
C ALA A 24 -24.98 -3.06 13.86
N HIS A 25 -24.09 -2.22 13.32
CA HIS A 25 -22.99 -2.71 12.50
C HIS A 25 -22.20 -3.65 13.42
N ALA A 26 -22.58 -4.92 13.43
CA ALA A 26 -21.78 -5.98 13.97
C ALA A 26 -20.59 -6.17 13.02
N GLY A 27 -19.64 -5.23 13.07
CA GLY A 27 -18.28 -5.41 12.57
C GLY A 27 -17.53 -6.33 13.51
N GLY A 28 -18.01 -7.56 13.67
CA GLY A 28 -17.31 -8.64 14.36
C GLY A 28 -16.63 -9.52 13.33
N GLY A 29 -15.29 -9.52 13.31
CA GLY A 29 -14.54 -10.34 12.36
C GLY A 29 -13.07 -10.01 12.30
N GLN A 30 -12.38 -10.27 13.42
CA GLN A 30 -10.94 -10.26 13.57
C GLN A 30 -10.24 -11.22 12.60
N GLY A 31 -9.14 -10.78 11.99
CA GLY A 31 -8.04 -11.67 11.60
C GLY A 31 -8.11 -12.27 10.20
N GLY A 32 -7.90 -11.43 9.18
CA GLY A 32 -7.46 -11.87 7.86
C GLY A 32 -6.41 -10.88 7.37
N GLY A 33 -5.13 -11.18 7.60
CA GLY A 33 -3.99 -10.32 7.28
C GLY A 33 -3.95 -9.95 5.80
N GLY A 34 -4.58 -8.84 5.45
CA GLY A 34 -4.28 -8.12 4.23
C GLY A 34 -2.95 -7.40 4.42
N PHE A 35 -1.84 -8.13 4.41
CA PHE A 35 -0.50 -7.54 4.32
C PHE A 35 -0.27 -7.04 2.90
N GLY A 36 -1.18 -6.23 2.36
CA GLY A 36 -0.91 -5.52 1.12
C GLY A 36 0.17 -4.49 1.42
N LEU A 37 1.34 -4.62 0.79
CA LEU A 37 2.29 -3.52 0.74
C LEU A 37 1.58 -2.34 0.10
N GLN A 38 1.67 -1.16 0.72
CA GLN A 38 1.04 0.04 0.19
C GLN A 38 2.03 1.10 -0.29
N GLY A 39 3.32 0.86 -0.07
CA GLY A 39 4.40 1.64 -0.65
C GLY A 39 5.68 1.51 0.15
N PHE A 40 6.59 2.46 -0.06
CA PHE A 40 7.79 2.62 0.75
C PHE A 40 7.86 4.03 1.32
N GLN A 41 8.22 4.15 2.60
CA GLN A 41 8.63 5.42 3.20
C GLN A 41 10.14 5.55 3.08
N CYS A 42 10.62 6.63 2.45
CA CYS A 42 12.04 6.85 2.20
C CYS A 42 12.62 7.94 3.11
N TYR A 43 13.83 7.71 3.60
CA TYR A 43 14.60 8.60 4.48
C TYR A 43 15.91 8.98 3.81
N PHE A 44 16.31 10.25 3.93
CA PHE A 44 17.68 10.64 3.60
C PHE A 44 18.67 9.94 4.54
N ILE A 45 19.76 9.44 3.96
CA ILE A 45 20.85 8.81 4.69
C ILE A 45 22.19 9.41 4.27
N ASP A 46 23.14 9.43 5.20
CA ASP A 46 24.55 9.65 4.90
C ASP A 46 25.21 8.30 4.60
N GLY A 47 24.94 7.78 3.40
CA GLY A 47 25.39 6.45 2.98
C GLY A 47 26.73 6.48 2.28
N ALA A 48 27.61 5.53 2.63
CA ALA A 48 28.96 5.44 2.06
C ALA A 48 29.02 5.46 0.52
N HIS A 49 29.99 6.20 -0.01
CA HIS A 49 30.35 6.24 -1.42
C HIS A 49 30.67 4.84 -1.96
N GLN A 50 30.16 4.52 -3.14
CA GLN A 50 30.46 3.28 -3.83
C GLN A 50 31.50 3.53 -4.94
N THR A 51 32.50 2.65 -5.06
CA THR A 51 33.49 2.71 -6.14
C THR A 51 33.11 1.86 -7.35
N ARG A 52 31.91 1.29 -7.33
CA ARG A 52 31.47 0.31 -8.34
C ARG A 52 31.01 1.01 -9.62
N VAL A 53 31.38 0.41 -10.74
CA VAL A 53 30.86 0.72 -12.07
C VAL A 53 29.99 -0.46 -12.51
N VAL A 54 28.77 -0.19 -12.99
CA VAL A 54 27.79 -1.23 -13.32
C VAL A 54 27.22 -1.03 -14.73
N ASN A 55 26.80 -2.14 -15.33
CA ASN A 55 25.97 -2.12 -16.53
C ASN A 55 24.52 -2.40 -16.11
N LEU A 56 23.60 -1.59 -16.58
CA LEU A 56 22.18 -1.68 -16.28
C LEU A 56 21.43 -2.03 -17.55
N ASN A 57 20.36 -2.80 -17.40
CA ASN A 57 19.44 -3.10 -18.49
C ASN A 57 18.05 -3.17 -17.91
N ASP A 58 17.19 -2.25 -18.33
CA ASP A 58 15.78 -2.22 -17.97
C ASP A 58 14.90 -2.14 -19.21
N GLN A 59 13.59 -1.96 -19.02
CA GLN A 59 12.61 -1.86 -20.11
C GLN A 59 12.76 -0.60 -20.98
N PHE A 60 13.57 0.37 -20.56
CA PHE A 60 13.83 1.63 -21.28
C PHE A 60 15.18 1.61 -21.99
N GLY A 61 16.04 0.64 -21.69
CA GLY A 61 17.24 0.34 -22.47
C GLY A 61 18.43 -0.07 -21.62
N ALA A 62 19.56 -0.28 -22.30
CA ALA A 62 20.82 -0.58 -21.64
C ALA A 62 21.62 0.69 -21.33
N GLN A 63 22.23 0.75 -20.14
CA GLN A 63 23.24 1.73 -19.77
C GLN A 63 24.56 1.02 -19.45
N GLN A 64 25.64 1.48 -20.07
CA GLN A 64 26.96 0.90 -19.89
C GLN A 64 27.82 1.81 -19.02
N ASN A 65 28.71 1.23 -18.22
CA ASN A 65 29.71 1.94 -17.42
C ASN A 65 29.13 3.02 -16.48
N VAL A 66 28.01 2.72 -15.82
CA VAL A 66 27.35 3.63 -14.88
C VAL A 66 28.14 3.66 -13.56
N GLN A 67 28.64 4.83 -13.18
CA GLN A 67 29.25 5.04 -11.86
C GLN A 67 28.15 5.08 -10.78
N VAL A 68 28.24 4.19 -9.80
CA VAL A 68 27.43 4.24 -8.58
C VAL A 68 28.07 5.25 -7.62
N GLY A 69 27.27 6.13 -7.04
CA GLY A 69 27.71 7.14 -6.08
C GLY A 69 27.32 6.79 -4.65
N ASP A 70 27.01 7.83 -3.87
CA ASP A 70 26.68 7.69 -2.45
C ASP A 70 25.30 7.09 -2.25
N GLY A 71 25.12 6.37 -1.15
CA GLY A 71 23.79 5.95 -0.70
C GLY A 71 23.04 7.17 -0.17
N GLN A 72 21.90 7.49 -0.77
CA GLN A 72 21.14 8.71 -0.43
C GLN A 72 19.80 8.44 0.20
N LEU A 73 19.16 7.31 -0.10
CA LEU A 73 17.85 6.96 0.46
C LEU A 73 17.86 5.55 1.05
N LEU A 74 17.19 5.40 2.19
CA LEU A 74 16.72 4.12 2.71
C LEU A 74 15.19 4.13 2.69
N CYS A 75 14.58 3.16 2.03
CA CYS A 75 13.15 3.05 1.84
C CYS A 75 12.63 1.79 2.54
N THR A 76 11.69 1.97 3.45
CA THR A 76 11.09 0.89 4.27
C THR A 76 9.67 0.60 3.77
N PRO A 77 9.26 -0.67 3.63
CA PRO A 77 7.87 -1.04 3.39
C PRO A 77 6.94 -0.35 4.38
N VAL A 78 5.80 0.12 3.90
CA VAL A 78 4.80 0.75 4.75
C VAL A 78 3.40 0.27 4.38
N THR A 79 2.58 0.10 5.41
CA THR A 79 1.13 0.01 5.27
C THR A 79 0.57 1.42 5.37
N VAL A 80 -0.20 1.84 4.38
CA VAL A 80 -0.82 3.15 4.37
C VAL A 80 -2.21 3.03 4.99
N THR A 81 -2.69 4.11 5.58
CA THR A 81 -4.07 4.20 6.04
C THR A 81 -4.58 5.56 5.60
N VAL A 82 -5.64 5.56 4.79
CA VAL A 82 -6.22 6.80 4.27
C VAL A 82 -7.00 7.48 5.39
N VAL A 83 -6.54 8.65 5.81
CA VAL A 83 -7.24 9.48 6.81
C VAL A 83 -8.34 10.32 6.14
N GLN A 84 -8.16 10.68 4.87
CA GLN A 84 -9.11 11.44 4.06
C GLN A 84 -8.88 11.16 2.57
N GLY A 85 -9.97 10.92 1.83
CA GLY A 85 -9.92 10.59 0.39
C GLY A 85 -10.45 9.19 0.08
N PRO A 86 -10.45 8.78 -1.20
CA PRO A 86 -10.80 7.40 -1.57
C PRO A 86 -9.75 6.41 -1.07
N GLU A 87 -10.18 5.18 -0.83
CA GLU A 87 -9.28 4.07 -0.48
C GLU A 87 -8.24 3.82 -1.58
N LEU A 88 -7.06 3.38 -1.15
CA LEU A 88 -5.96 3.05 -2.05
C LEU A 88 -6.13 1.65 -2.66
N ASN A 89 -5.67 1.45 -3.89
CA ASN A 89 -5.67 0.10 -4.47
C ASN A 89 -4.70 -0.78 -3.69
N THR A 90 -5.16 -1.90 -3.16
CA THR A 90 -4.27 -2.84 -2.45
C THR A 90 -3.60 -3.77 -3.46
N PHE A 91 -2.26 -3.84 -3.45
CA PHE A 91 -1.54 -4.89 -4.17
C PHE A 91 -1.39 -6.12 -3.27
N LEU A 92 -1.60 -7.31 -3.83
CA LEU A 92 -1.35 -8.56 -3.11
C LEU A 92 0.16 -8.67 -2.81
N PRO A 93 0.55 -9.05 -1.58
CA PRO A 93 1.96 -9.27 -1.28
C PRO A 93 2.49 -10.44 -2.12
N GLY A 94 3.50 -10.18 -2.95
CA GLY A 94 4.40 -11.18 -3.53
C GLY A 94 5.83 -10.72 -3.26
N ASP A 95 6.68 -11.61 -2.75
CA ASP A 95 8.11 -11.42 -2.42
C ASP A 95 8.55 -9.96 -2.25
N ILE A 96 7.94 -9.27 -1.28
CA ILE A 96 8.19 -7.86 -1.05
C ILE A 96 9.62 -7.71 -0.51
N PRO A 97 10.49 -6.90 -1.15
CA PRO A 97 11.82 -6.67 -0.63
C PRO A 97 11.73 -5.99 0.74
N ASP A 98 12.45 -6.55 1.71
CA ASP A 98 12.47 -6.09 3.12
C ASP A 98 12.72 -4.58 3.22
N HIS A 99 13.71 -4.06 2.49
CA HIS A 99 13.98 -2.62 2.36
C HIS A 99 14.60 -2.34 0.98
N LEU A 100 14.57 -1.08 0.54
CA LEU A 100 15.39 -0.61 -0.59
C LEU A 100 16.43 0.39 -0.10
N LYS A 101 17.66 0.32 -0.61
CA LYS A 101 18.66 1.37 -0.46
C LYS A 101 18.99 1.93 -1.84
N CYS A 102 18.85 3.24 -2.00
CA CYS A 102 19.06 3.92 -3.28
C CYS A 102 20.35 4.70 -3.27
N TYR A 103 21.13 4.52 -4.33
CA TYR A 103 22.39 5.18 -4.58
C TYR A 103 22.22 6.18 -5.71
N SER A 104 22.88 7.33 -5.59
CA SER A 104 22.99 8.24 -6.72
C SER A 104 23.73 7.57 -7.88
N MET A 105 23.35 7.89 -9.11
CA MET A 105 24.05 7.42 -10.30
C MET A 105 24.20 8.52 -11.34
N ARG A 106 25.27 8.45 -12.11
CA ARG A 106 25.47 9.30 -13.29
C ARG A 106 25.10 8.49 -14.54
N PRO A 107 23.95 8.76 -15.18
CA PRO A 107 23.57 8.05 -16.39
C PRO A 107 24.57 8.35 -17.51
N THR A 108 24.88 7.33 -18.31
CA THR A 108 25.81 7.48 -19.44
C THR A 108 25.09 7.84 -20.74
N ASN A 109 23.80 7.51 -20.88
CA ASN A 109 22.97 7.85 -22.03
C ASN A 109 21.58 8.35 -21.59
N PRO A 110 21.09 9.50 -22.08
CA PRO A 110 19.71 9.94 -21.88
C PRO A 110 18.73 9.15 -22.76
N LEU A 111 17.55 8.83 -22.24
CA LEU A 111 16.46 8.24 -23.03
C LEU A 111 16.05 9.22 -24.13
N THR A 112 16.35 8.86 -25.39
CA THR A 112 16.04 9.70 -26.56
C THR A 112 15.33 8.85 -27.61
N PRO A 113 14.03 9.07 -27.87
CA PRO A 113 13.13 10.03 -27.20
C PRO A 113 12.76 9.60 -25.75
N PRO A 114 12.22 10.51 -24.92
CA PRO A 114 11.66 10.14 -23.61
C PRO A 114 10.58 9.07 -23.75
N ALA A 115 10.57 8.08 -22.85
CA ALA A 115 9.56 7.04 -22.86
C ALA A 115 8.26 7.54 -22.21
N ILE A 116 7.12 7.26 -22.84
CA ILE A 116 5.79 7.56 -22.28
C ILE A 116 5.20 6.24 -21.77
N VAL A 117 4.82 6.19 -20.50
CA VAL A 117 4.27 4.98 -19.88
C VAL A 117 2.97 5.28 -19.13
N LYS A 118 2.02 4.35 -19.19
CA LYS A 118 0.85 4.35 -18.32
C LYS A 118 1.21 3.63 -17.02
N ALA A 119 1.34 4.36 -15.93
CA ALA A 119 1.52 3.81 -14.60
C ALA A 119 0.16 3.59 -13.94
N VAL A 120 0.03 2.46 -13.24
CA VAL A 120 -1.09 2.16 -12.36
C VAL A 120 -0.51 1.84 -11.00
N ASP A 121 -0.83 2.64 -10.01
CA ASP A 121 -0.41 2.44 -8.63
C ASP A 121 -1.62 2.50 -7.68
N GLN A 122 -1.34 2.63 -6.39
CA GLN A 122 -2.39 2.65 -5.39
C GLN A 122 -3.15 3.97 -5.32
N LEU A 123 -2.56 5.04 -5.84
CA LEU A 123 -3.11 6.38 -5.90
C LEU A 123 -3.92 6.58 -7.19
N GLY A 124 -3.70 5.77 -8.22
CA GLY A 124 -4.55 5.73 -9.41
C GLY A 124 -3.82 5.36 -10.70
N VAL A 125 -4.22 6.01 -11.78
CA VAL A 125 -3.69 5.78 -13.13
C VAL A 125 -3.12 7.10 -13.67
N GLU A 126 -1.88 7.09 -14.12
CA GLU A 126 -1.19 8.27 -14.65
C GLU A 126 -0.42 7.96 -15.93
N ILE A 127 -0.33 8.93 -16.85
CA ILE A 127 0.57 8.87 -18.01
C ILE A 127 1.85 9.64 -17.66
N LEU A 128 2.96 8.92 -17.53
CA LEU A 128 4.25 9.45 -17.11
C LEU A 128 5.18 9.65 -18.31
N THR A 129 5.95 10.73 -18.30
CA THR A 129 7.13 10.89 -19.15
C THR A 129 8.37 10.47 -18.36
N VAL A 130 8.97 9.34 -18.74
CA VAL A 130 10.18 8.81 -18.09
C VAL A 130 11.39 9.61 -18.55
N GLN A 131 12.09 10.20 -17.59
CA GLN A 131 13.30 10.98 -17.81
C GLN A 131 14.56 10.17 -17.48
N ILE A 132 15.70 10.85 -17.44
CA ILE A 132 16.98 10.23 -17.10
C ILE A 132 16.96 9.57 -15.70
N PRO A 133 17.50 8.34 -15.55
CA PRO A 133 17.56 7.69 -14.26
C PRO A 133 18.55 8.42 -13.33
N ARG A 134 18.15 8.60 -12.06
CA ARG A 134 18.93 9.33 -11.04
C ARG A 134 19.36 8.45 -9.86
N PHE A 135 18.66 7.34 -9.64
CA PHE A 135 18.90 6.43 -8.55
C PHE A 135 18.97 4.98 -9.03
N LEU A 136 19.93 4.23 -8.49
CA LEU A 136 19.93 2.78 -8.50
C LEU A 136 19.50 2.29 -7.12
N CYS A 137 18.33 1.68 -7.01
CA CYS A 137 17.82 1.12 -5.76
C CYS A 137 18.05 -0.39 -5.72
N THR A 138 18.67 -0.90 -4.65
CA THR A 138 18.90 -2.33 -4.44
C THR A 138 18.16 -2.81 -3.20
N ILE A 139 17.84 -4.10 -3.14
CA ILE A 139 17.30 -4.74 -1.94
C ILE A 139 18.31 -4.57 -0.79
N ALA A 140 17.81 -4.16 0.38
CA ALA A 140 18.55 -4.08 1.62
C ALA A 140 17.87 -4.97 2.67
N VAL A 141 18.68 -5.70 3.44
CA VAL A 141 18.20 -6.45 4.61
C VAL A 141 18.55 -5.63 5.83
N LYS A 142 17.55 -5.24 6.62
CA LYS A 142 17.80 -4.53 7.88
C LYS A 142 18.13 -5.55 8.97
N LYS A 143 19.32 -5.43 9.55
CA LYS A 143 19.66 -6.14 10.80
C LYS A 143 19.70 -5.13 11.94
N HIS A 144 19.14 -5.48 13.10
CA HIS A 144 19.34 -4.70 14.30
C HIS A 144 20.82 -4.78 14.72
N PRO A 145 21.43 -3.66 15.16
CA PRO A 145 22.78 -3.67 15.70
C PRO A 145 22.88 -4.51 16.98
#